data_AF-A0A6A6MSS3-F1
#
_entry.id   AF-A0A6A6MSS3-F1
#
_cell.length_a   1.000
_cell.length_b   1.000
_cell.length_c   1.000
_cell.angle_alpha   90.00
_cell.angle_beta   90.00
_cell.angle_gamma   90.00
#
_symmetry.space_group_name_H-M   'P 1'
#
loop_
_entity.id
_entity.type
_entity.pdbx_description
1 polymer ?
#
loop_
_entity_poly.entity_id
_entity_poly.type
_entity_poly.pdbx_seq_one_letter_code
_entity_poly.pdbx_strand_id
1 'polypeptide(L)'
;MYRSSEFDGSAAAFMGGGFMPSQTTQLPDSSSSLLSSRNREARCLLALTVKQICELPSNDESNFVIDGVEVTNVTIVGRVCQKEDKASEYTFLVDDGTGQIECTRWVQERIDTDEAEGILVGKYVRVHGHLRGLQGRRFINVFSISLLLIRLRWIEQCWSDDIEFFAAAHIPCVSCGVYF
;
A
#
# COMPACT_ATOMS: atom_id res chain seq x y z
N MET A 1 -57.37 -1.20 51.28
CA MET A 1 -57.98 -2.51 51.59
C MET A 1 -57.96 -3.36 50.33
N TYR A 2 -57.63 -4.63 50.54
CA TYR A 2 -57.25 -5.69 49.60
C TYR A 2 -58.19 -5.90 48.41
N ARG A 3 -57.64 -6.23 47.23
CA ARG A 3 -58.07 -7.43 46.50
C ARG A 3 -57.00 -7.92 45.53
N SER A 4 -56.38 -9.03 45.93
CA SER A 4 -55.62 -9.93 45.08
C SER A 4 -56.51 -10.58 44.02
N SER A 5 -55.91 -10.92 42.89
CA SER A 5 -56.33 -12.06 42.08
C SER A 5 -55.06 -12.83 41.71
N GLU A 6 -54.96 -14.00 42.33
CA GLU A 6 -54.05 -15.09 42.03
C GLU A 6 -53.96 -15.40 40.53
N PHE A 7 -52.74 -15.71 40.09
CA PHE A 7 -52.54 -16.72 39.08
C PHE A 7 -51.41 -17.64 39.58
N ASP A 8 -51.82 -18.76 40.17
CA ASP A 8 -50.99 -19.95 40.36
C ASP A 8 -51.56 -21.04 39.43
N GLY A 9 -50.68 -21.82 38.80
CA GLY A 9 -51.08 -22.69 37.70
C GLY A 9 -49.92 -23.47 37.09
N SER A 10 -49.21 -24.18 37.96
CA SER A 10 -48.15 -25.17 37.69
C SER A 10 -48.40 -26.18 36.54
N ALA A 11 -47.28 -26.81 36.15
CA ALA A 11 -47.08 -28.01 35.32
C ALA A 11 -46.94 -27.75 33.81
N ALA A 12 -45.94 -28.24 33.08
CA ALA A 12 -45.05 -29.38 33.26
C ALA A 12 -43.76 -29.11 32.43
N ALA A 13 -42.56 -29.21 33.00
CA ALA A 13 -41.72 -30.41 32.98
C ALA A 13 -41.35 -30.92 31.57
N PHE A 14 -40.25 -30.44 31.00
CA PHE A 14 -39.31 -31.26 30.21
C PHE A 14 -37.99 -30.53 29.87
N MET A 15 -36.87 -31.18 30.23
CA MET A 15 -35.55 -31.17 29.55
C MET A 15 -34.72 -29.87 29.63
N GLY A 16 -33.53 -29.80 30.23
CA GLY A 16 -32.46 -30.78 30.38
C GLY A 16 -31.19 -30.19 29.75
N GLY A 17 -30.16 -29.88 30.56
CA GLY A 17 -28.88 -29.36 30.04
C GLY A 17 -28.01 -28.70 31.10
N GLY A 18 -27.46 -29.51 32.00
CA GLY A 18 -26.46 -29.06 32.97
C GLY A 18 -25.08 -28.92 32.32
N PHE A 19 -24.40 -27.81 32.60
CA PHE A 19 -22.96 -27.67 32.39
C PHE A 19 -22.33 -27.41 33.76
N MET A 20 -21.70 -28.44 34.32
CA MET A 20 -20.83 -28.33 35.50
C MET A 20 -19.44 -27.83 35.06
N PRO A 21 -18.85 -26.81 35.72
CA PRO A 21 -17.44 -26.50 35.54
C PRO A 21 -16.62 -27.47 36.40
N SER A 22 -15.86 -28.36 35.75
CA SER A 22 -14.83 -29.16 36.42
C SER A 22 -13.62 -28.27 36.74
N GLN A 23 -13.31 -28.14 38.03
CA GLN A 23 -12.00 -27.73 38.52
C GLN A 23 -10.94 -28.77 38.12
N THR A 24 -9.90 -28.35 37.41
CA THR A 24 -8.57 -28.97 37.52
C THR A 24 -7.47 -27.94 37.26
N THR A 25 -6.56 -27.85 38.22
CA THR A 25 -5.34 -27.07 38.32
C THR A 25 -4.40 -27.28 37.13
N GLN A 26 -3.88 -26.21 36.50
CA GLN A 26 -2.49 -26.07 35.99
C GLN A 26 -2.23 -24.74 35.23
N LEU A 27 -1.21 -24.01 35.70
CA LEU A 27 -0.40 -22.93 35.11
C LEU A 27 -1.05 -21.74 34.35
N PRO A 28 -0.74 -20.48 34.71
CA PRO A 28 -1.02 -19.33 33.86
C PRO A 28 0.13 -19.16 32.86
N ASP A 29 -0.01 -19.68 31.64
CA ASP A 29 0.74 -19.14 30.51
C ASP A 29 -0.25 -18.51 29.54
N SER A 30 -0.62 -17.27 29.89
CA SER A 30 -1.43 -16.40 29.05
C SER A 30 -0.55 -15.81 27.95
N SER A 31 -0.20 -16.60 26.94
CA SER A 31 0.44 -16.07 25.74
C SER A 31 0.40 -17.03 24.56
N SER A 32 -0.80 -17.39 24.09
CA SER A 32 -0.93 -18.01 22.75
C SER A 32 -2.23 -17.68 22.02
N SER A 33 -3.00 -16.71 22.50
CA SER A 33 -4.19 -16.17 21.81
C SER A 33 -3.93 -14.87 21.02
N LEU A 34 -2.66 -14.48 20.81
CA LEU A 34 -2.30 -13.24 20.10
C LEU A 34 -1.68 -13.44 18.71
N LEU A 35 -1.54 -14.67 18.21
CA LEU A 35 -0.80 -14.92 16.96
C LEU A 35 -1.64 -15.39 15.77
N SER A 36 -2.98 -15.48 15.90
CA SER A 36 -3.84 -16.01 14.83
C SER A 36 -4.96 -15.05 14.38
N SER A 37 -4.83 -13.75 14.65
CA SER A 37 -5.81 -12.74 14.21
C SER A 37 -5.20 -11.45 13.65
N ARG A 38 -3.98 -11.51 13.11
CA ARG A 38 -3.32 -10.34 12.47
C ARG A 38 -2.74 -10.63 11.09
N ASN A 39 -3.31 -11.59 10.38
CA ASN A 39 -2.95 -11.93 9.00
C ASN A 39 -4.15 -11.78 8.07
N ARG A 40 -4.78 -10.60 8.09
CA ARG A 40 -5.51 -10.08 6.92
C ARG A 40 -4.48 -9.25 6.18
N GLU A 41 -3.90 -9.83 5.14
CA GLU A 41 -3.18 -9.20 4.02
C GLU A 41 -3.27 -7.67 4.07
N ALA A 42 -2.40 -7.06 4.87
CA ALA A 42 -2.20 -5.61 4.81
C ALA A 42 -1.48 -5.39 3.49
N ARG A 43 -2.21 -4.99 2.45
CA ARG A 43 -1.64 -4.57 1.16
C ARG A 43 -0.78 -3.33 1.41
N CYS A 44 0.44 -3.54 1.88
CA CYS A 44 1.38 -2.49 2.21
C CYS A 44 1.77 -1.73 0.96
N LEU A 45 1.81 -0.41 1.08
CA LEU A 45 2.32 0.47 0.04
C LEU A 45 3.85 0.51 0.20
N LEU A 46 4.57 0.01 -0.81
CA LEU A 46 6.03 -0.09 -0.77
C LEU A 46 6.68 1.03 -1.58
N ALA A 47 7.58 1.77 -0.95
CA ALA A 47 8.42 2.73 -1.65
C ALA A 47 9.58 2.00 -2.31
N LEU A 48 9.63 2.03 -3.64
CA LEU A 48 10.62 1.31 -4.42
C LEU A 48 11.26 2.25 -5.45
N THR A 49 12.50 1.94 -5.83
CA THR A 49 13.11 2.50 -7.02
C THR A 49 12.63 1.78 -8.27
N VAL A 50 12.75 2.42 -9.43
CA VAL A 50 12.39 1.82 -10.73
C VAL A 50 13.24 0.58 -10.98
N LYS A 51 14.54 0.61 -10.66
CA LYS A 51 15.41 -0.55 -10.79
C LYS A 51 14.93 -1.73 -9.93
N GLN A 52 14.61 -1.49 -8.66
CA GLN A 52 14.05 -2.54 -7.80
C GLN A 52 12.77 -3.11 -8.40
N ILE A 53 11.86 -2.24 -8.88
CA ILE A 53 10.62 -2.66 -9.55
C ILE A 53 10.92 -3.49 -10.79
N CYS A 54 11.94 -3.20 -11.59
CA CYS A 54 12.33 -3.97 -12.76
C CYS A 54 12.96 -5.32 -12.42
N GLU A 55 13.64 -5.42 -11.27
CA GLU A 55 14.38 -6.61 -10.84
C GLU A 55 13.57 -7.53 -9.91
N LEU A 56 12.36 -7.13 -9.46
CA LEU A 56 11.54 -7.99 -8.60
C LEU A 56 11.33 -9.38 -9.20
N PRO A 57 11.42 -10.45 -8.41
CA PRO A 57 11.03 -11.76 -8.87
C PRO A 57 9.52 -11.80 -9.10
N SER A 58 9.11 -12.34 -10.24
CA SER A 58 7.71 -12.52 -10.62
C SER A 58 7.49 -13.99 -10.96
N ASN A 59 6.54 -14.64 -10.29
CA ASN A 59 6.17 -16.03 -10.60
C ASN A 59 5.24 -16.11 -11.82
N ASP A 60 4.49 -15.02 -12.07
CA ASP A 60 3.61 -14.79 -13.23
C ASP A 60 3.64 -13.30 -13.60
N GLU A 61 3.05 -12.92 -14.73
CA GLU A 61 2.96 -11.53 -15.23
C GLU A 61 2.28 -10.54 -14.25
N SER A 62 1.59 -11.00 -13.22
CA SER A 62 0.79 -10.14 -12.32
C SER A 62 1.08 -10.30 -10.82
N ASN A 63 1.96 -11.24 -10.44
CA ASN A 63 2.27 -11.54 -9.04
C ASN A 63 3.74 -11.23 -8.75
N PHE A 64 4.00 -10.07 -8.15
CA PHE A 64 5.32 -9.63 -7.72
C PHE A 64 5.52 -9.95 -6.25
N VAL A 65 6.70 -10.43 -5.85
CA VAL A 65 6.96 -10.82 -4.46
C VAL A 65 8.28 -10.24 -3.98
N ILE A 66 8.30 -9.73 -2.75
CA ILE A 66 9.52 -9.35 -2.01
C ILE A 66 9.48 -10.10 -0.69
N ASP A 67 10.52 -10.88 -0.39
CA ASP A 67 10.67 -11.63 0.88
C ASP A 67 9.44 -12.50 1.24
N GLY A 68 8.78 -13.06 0.25
CA GLY A 68 7.58 -13.88 0.42
C GLY A 68 6.27 -13.09 0.57
N VAL A 69 6.31 -11.76 0.50
CA VAL A 69 5.15 -10.87 0.56
C VAL A 69 4.79 -10.36 -0.84
N GLU A 70 3.52 -10.44 -1.21
CA GLU A 70 3.02 -9.93 -2.49
C GLU A 70 3.09 -8.40 -2.54
N VAL A 71 3.64 -7.87 -3.64
CA VAL A 71 3.74 -6.45 -3.92
C VAL A 71 2.69 -6.04 -4.94
N THR A 72 1.62 -5.44 -4.44
CA THR A 72 0.57 -4.86 -5.31
C THR A 72 0.68 -3.34 -5.38
N ASN A 73 0.90 -2.67 -4.25
CA ASN A 73 0.86 -1.21 -4.14
C ASN A 73 2.27 -0.66 -4.00
N VAL A 74 2.64 0.26 -4.87
CA VAL A 74 3.97 0.88 -4.86
C VAL A 74 3.87 2.40 -4.87
N THR A 75 4.89 3.04 -4.33
CA THR A 75 5.16 4.46 -4.55
C THR A 75 6.55 4.68 -5.09
N ILE A 76 6.66 5.57 -6.06
CA ILE A 76 7.92 6.00 -6.66
C ILE A 76 7.98 7.52 -6.67
N VAL A 77 9.21 8.06 -6.66
CA VAL A 77 9.46 9.48 -6.86
C VAL A 77 10.42 9.63 -8.01
N GLY A 78 10.09 10.46 -8.98
CA GLY A 78 10.94 10.69 -10.13
C GLY A 78 10.51 11.89 -10.95
N ARG A 79 11.29 12.19 -11.98
CA ARG A 79 11.03 13.25 -12.94
C ARG A 79 10.19 12.72 -14.09
N VAL A 80 9.19 13.48 -14.51
CA VAL A 80 8.41 13.18 -15.71
C VAL A 80 9.27 13.45 -16.94
N CYS A 81 9.57 12.42 -17.72
CA CYS A 81 10.38 12.52 -18.93
C CYS A 81 9.54 12.65 -20.20
N GLN A 82 8.36 12.02 -20.21
CA GLN A 82 7.43 12.06 -21.33
C GLN A 82 5.99 12.02 -20.79
N LYS A 83 5.06 12.61 -21.54
CA LYS A 83 3.63 12.58 -21.26
C LYS A 83 2.86 12.42 -22.58
N GLU A 84 1.84 11.58 -22.58
CA GLU A 84 0.92 11.32 -23.67
C GLU A 84 -0.51 11.37 -23.12
N ASP A 85 -1.30 12.32 -23.61
CA ASP A 85 -2.70 12.51 -23.21
C ASP A 85 -3.61 11.81 -24.23
N LYS A 86 -4.44 10.89 -23.76
CA LYS A 86 -5.52 10.27 -24.53
C LYS A 86 -6.87 10.61 -23.90
N ALA A 87 -7.95 10.28 -24.62
CA ALA A 87 -9.31 10.65 -24.19
C ALA A 87 -9.74 9.98 -22.87
N SER A 88 -9.24 8.78 -22.57
CA SER A 88 -9.68 7.98 -21.40
C SER A 88 -8.56 7.73 -20.38
N GLU A 89 -7.33 8.06 -20.74
CA GLU A 89 -6.15 7.84 -19.91
C GLU A 89 -5.10 8.88 -20.27
N TYR A 90 -4.19 9.15 -19.35
CA TYR A 90 -2.93 9.78 -19.67
C TYR A 90 -1.80 8.90 -19.18
N THR A 91 -0.79 8.75 -20.04
CA THR A 91 0.37 7.92 -19.80
C THR A 91 1.59 8.82 -19.71
N PHE A 92 2.44 8.58 -18.73
CA PHE A 92 3.66 9.36 -18.55
C PHE A 92 4.81 8.46 -18.12
N LEU A 93 6.03 8.87 -18.50
CA LEU A 93 7.25 8.14 -18.18
C LEU A 93 7.93 8.83 -17.01
N VAL A 94 8.20 8.08 -15.94
CA VAL A 94 8.86 8.59 -14.73
C VAL A 94 10.27 8.02 -14.64
N ASP A 95 11.25 8.90 -14.45
CA ASP A 95 12.66 8.57 -14.28
C ASP A 95 13.11 8.94 -12.87
N ASP A 96 13.55 7.97 -12.08
CA ASP A 96 14.06 8.17 -10.71
C ASP A 96 15.59 8.23 -10.63
N GLY A 97 16.28 8.20 -11.77
CA GLY A 97 17.73 8.09 -11.89
C GLY A 97 18.27 6.66 -11.90
N THR A 98 17.44 5.66 -11.56
CA THR A 98 17.79 4.23 -11.58
C THR A 98 17.19 3.50 -12.78
N GLY A 99 16.16 4.07 -13.39
CA GLY A 99 15.49 3.57 -14.59
C GLY A 99 14.27 4.41 -14.94
N GLN A 100 13.55 3.99 -15.97
CA GLN A 100 12.32 4.63 -16.42
C GLN A 100 11.14 3.65 -16.39
N ILE A 101 9.99 4.11 -15.90
CA ILE A 101 8.77 3.29 -15.83
C ILE A 101 7.55 4.04 -16.35
N GLU A 102 6.72 3.31 -17.09
CA GLU A 102 5.46 3.80 -17.62
C GLU A 102 4.41 3.83 -16.52
N CYS A 103 3.78 4.99 -16.35
CA CYS A 103 2.72 5.24 -15.39
C CYS A 103 1.45 5.67 -16.13
N THR A 104 0.34 4.98 -15.90
CA THR A 104 -0.94 5.24 -16.57
C THR A 104 -1.99 5.62 -15.55
N ARG A 105 -2.60 6.80 -15.71
CA ARG A 105 -3.79 7.22 -14.95
C ARG A 105 -5.01 7.14 -15.87
N TRP A 106 -6.04 6.47 -15.40
CA TRP A 106 -7.35 6.43 -16.05
C TRP A 106 -8.18 7.66 -15.64
N VAL A 107 -8.75 8.35 -16.61
CA VAL A 107 -9.61 9.52 -16.39
C VAL A 107 -11.03 9.02 -16.15
N GLN A 108 -11.55 9.19 -14.94
CA GLN A 108 -12.94 8.85 -14.59
C GLN A 108 -13.79 10.10 -14.40
N GLU A 109 -13.19 11.16 -13.84
CA GLU A 109 -13.88 12.41 -13.52
C GLU A 109 -13.16 13.63 -14.09
N ARG A 110 -13.84 14.78 -14.15
CA ARG A 110 -13.23 16.05 -14.58
C ARG A 110 -12.04 16.44 -13.71
N ILE A 111 -12.05 16.08 -12.42
CA ILE A 111 -10.97 16.33 -11.47
C ILE A 111 -9.67 15.64 -11.93
N ASP A 112 -9.75 14.44 -12.52
CA ASP A 112 -8.58 13.74 -13.05
C ASP A 112 -7.93 14.48 -14.22
N THR A 113 -8.70 15.31 -14.94
CA THR A 113 -8.21 16.13 -16.06
C THR A 113 -7.38 17.30 -15.55
N ASP A 114 -7.85 17.99 -14.50
CA ASP A 114 -7.09 19.09 -13.87
C ASP A 114 -5.77 18.59 -13.25
N GLU A 115 -5.78 17.41 -12.62
CA GLU A 115 -4.55 16.76 -12.13
C GLU A 115 -3.58 16.43 -13.28
N ALA A 116 -4.11 15.96 -14.41
CA ALA A 116 -3.32 15.68 -15.61
C ALA A 116 -2.63 16.95 -16.14
N GLU A 117 -3.34 18.07 -16.23
CA GLU A 117 -2.79 19.35 -16.70
C GLU A 117 -1.62 19.85 -15.86
N GLY A 118 -1.64 19.59 -14.54
CA GLY A 118 -0.54 19.94 -13.65
C GLY A 118 0.73 19.11 -13.86
N ILE A 119 0.63 17.93 -14.47
CA ILE A 119 1.75 17.04 -14.75
C ILE A 119 2.42 17.48 -16.05
N LEU A 120 3.61 18.05 -15.91
CA LEU A 120 4.42 18.56 -17.02
C LEU A 120 5.77 17.86 -17.07
N VAL A 121 6.27 17.66 -18.29
CA VAL A 121 7.63 17.14 -18.52
C VAL A 121 8.66 18.02 -17.80
N GLY A 122 9.62 17.39 -17.15
CA GLY A 122 10.67 18.03 -16.34
C GLY A 122 10.26 18.29 -14.89
N LYS A 123 9.00 18.13 -14.51
CA LYS A 123 8.57 18.22 -13.10
C LYS A 123 8.82 16.90 -12.37
N TYR A 124 9.06 17.00 -11.07
CA TYR A 124 9.14 15.84 -10.20
C TYR A 124 7.77 15.52 -9.64
N VAL A 125 7.49 14.23 -9.54
CA VAL A 125 6.23 13.69 -9.06
C VAL A 125 6.49 12.55 -8.09
N ARG A 126 5.61 12.42 -7.12
CA ARG A 126 5.42 11.18 -6.37
C ARG A 126 4.19 10.48 -6.92
N VAL A 127 4.36 9.24 -7.34
CA VAL A 127 3.31 8.40 -7.90
C VAL A 127 2.96 7.33 -6.87
N HIS A 128 1.66 7.09 -6.69
CA HIS A 128 1.13 5.95 -5.96
C HIS A 128 0.26 5.14 -6.90
N GLY A 129 0.53 3.84 -7.00
CA GLY A 129 -0.18 3.02 -7.96
C GLY A 129 -0.07 1.53 -7.71
N HIS A 130 -0.76 0.78 -8.55
CA HIS A 130 -0.72 -0.66 -8.60
C HIS A 130 0.35 -1.11 -9.60
N LEU A 131 1.30 -1.93 -9.15
CA LEU A 131 2.29 -2.51 -10.02
C LEU A 131 1.64 -3.60 -10.90
N ARG A 132 1.91 -3.54 -12.20
CA ARG A 132 1.42 -4.49 -13.21
C ARG A 132 2.55 -4.93 -14.12
N GLY A 133 2.44 -6.16 -14.62
CA GLY A 133 3.32 -6.70 -15.64
C GLY A 133 2.52 -7.21 -16.84
N LEU A 134 3.11 -7.08 -18.03
CA LEU A 134 2.58 -7.66 -19.25
C LEU A 134 3.72 -7.92 -20.24
N GLN A 135 3.86 -9.17 -20.67
CA GLN A 135 4.88 -9.64 -21.60
C GLN A 135 6.30 -9.22 -21.17
N GLY A 136 6.61 -9.34 -19.88
CA GLY A 136 7.89 -8.96 -19.30
C GLY A 136 8.13 -7.45 -19.13
N ARG A 137 7.20 -6.59 -19.59
CA ARG A 137 7.21 -5.15 -19.28
C ARG A 137 6.50 -4.88 -17.97
N ARG A 138 7.00 -3.93 -17.18
CA ARG A 138 6.38 -3.51 -15.91
C ARG A 138 5.92 -2.06 -16.01
N PHE A 139 4.75 -1.77 -15.46
CA PHE A 139 4.12 -0.46 -15.49
C PHE A 139 3.27 -0.25 -14.24
N ILE A 140 2.94 1.00 -13.94
CA ILE A 140 2.18 1.38 -12.76
C ILE A 140 0.84 1.96 -13.18
N ASN A 141 -0.24 1.33 -12.72
CA ASN A 141 -1.58 1.92 -12.81
C ASN A 141 -1.79 2.86 -11.64
N VAL A 142 -1.85 4.15 -11.94
CA VAL A 142 -1.76 5.21 -10.94
C VAL A 142 -3.13 5.49 -10.32
N PHE A 143 -3.20 5.49 -8.99
CA PHE A 143 -4.40 5.91 -8.27
C PHE A 143 -4.26 7.28 -7.60
N SER A 144 -3.04 7.78 -7.37
CA SER A 144 -2.79 9.10 -6.79
C SER A 144 -1.43 9.66 -7.24
N ILE A 145 -1.38 10.96 -7.53
CA ILE A 145 -0.17 11.67 -7.96
C ILE A 145 -0.01 12.91 -7.10
N SER A 146 1.24 13.23 -6.73
CA SER A 146 1.57 14.48 -6.06
C SER A 146 2.72 15.18 -6.80
N LEU A 147 2.51 16.42 -7.23
CA LEU A 147 3.58 17.26 -7.77
C LEU A 147 4.55 17.65 -6.64
N LEU A 148 5.84 17.46 -6.88
CA LEU A 148 6.89 17.85 -5.95
C LEU A 148 7.52 19.17 -6.39
N LEU A 149 7.36 20.20 -5.58
CA LEU A 149 8.06 21.47 -5.77
C LEU A 149 9.49 21.34 -5.25
N ILE A 150 10.41 20.93 -6.12
CA ILE A 150 11.84 20.97 -5.80
C ILE A 150 12.28 22.43 -5.92
N ARG A 151 12.60 23.07 -4.79
CA ARG A 151 13.19 24.41 -4.80
C ARG A 151 14.57 24.32 -5.47
N LEU A 152 14.82 25.14 -6.51
CA LEU A 152 16.08 25.13 -7.28
C LEU A 152 17.36 25.21 -6.43
N ARG A 153 17.30 25.80 -5.22
CA ARG A 153 18.43 25.82 -4.27
C ARG A 153 18.83 24.43 -3.73
N TRP A 154 18.00 23.40 -3.90
CA TRP A 154 18.29 22.02 -3.47
C TRP A 154 19.10 21.23 -4.51
N ILE A 155 18.99 21.55 -5.81
CA ILE A 155 19.59 20.74 -6.88
C ILE A 155 21.09 21.00 -7.02
N GLU A 156 21.56 22.23 -6.81
CA GLU A 156 23.00 22.55 -6.85
C GLU A 156 23.77 22.05 -5.63
N GLN A 157 23.10 21.81 -4.50
CA GLN A 157 23.74 21.33 -3.26
C GLN A 157 23.78 19.79 -3.19
N CYS A 158 22.77 19.08 -3.69
CA CYS A 158 22.67 17.61 -3.59
C CYS A 158 23.57 16.81 -4.55
N TRP A 159 24.29 17.45 -5.48
CA TRP A 159 25.29 16.75 -6.31
C TRP A 159 26.68 16.69 -5.68
N SER A 160 26.93 17.45 -4.60
CA SER A 160 28.24 17.46 -3.94
C SER A 160 28.28 16.53 -2.74
N ASP A 161 27.36 16.62 -1.78
CA ASP A 161 27.49 15.88 -0.53
C ASP A 161 26.12 15.60 0.12
N ASP A 162 26.05 14.44 0.78
CA ASP A 162 25.10 14.06 1.84
C ASP A 162 23.84 13.22 1.51
N ILE A 163 23.95 11.99 2.01
CA ILE A 163 23.01 10.86 2.13
C ILE A 163 21.79 11.16 3.04
N GLU A 164 21.71 12.34 3.67
CA GLU A 164 20.72 12.62 4.72
C GLU A 164 19.28 12.89 4.24
N PHE A 165 19.02 13.06 2.93
CA PHE A 165 17.65 13.32 2.47
C PHE A 165 16.74 12.08 2.45
N PHE A 166 17.30 10.87 2.46
CA PHE A 166 16.51 9.64 2.39
C PHE A 166 15.68 9.36 3.65
N ALA A 167 16.02 9.98 4.79
CA ALA A 167 15.31 9.78 6.06
C ALA A 167 13.95 10.51 6.15
N ALA A 168 13.72 11.58 5.37
CA ALA A 168 12.50 12.38 5.48
C ALA A 168 11.34 11.88 4.59
N ALA A 169 11.61 10.99 3.64
CA ALA A 169 10.65 10.61 2.60
C ALA A 169 10.28 9.11 2.55
N HIS A 170 10.84 8.25 3.42
CA HIS A 170 10.75 6.78 3.29
C HIS A 170 11.09 6.32 1.86
N ILE A 171 12.19 6.81 1.29
CA ILE A 171 12.69 6.37 -0.02
C ILE A 171 13.99 5.59 0.26
N PRO A 172 14.20 4.38 -0.30
CA PRO A 172 15.45 3.66 -0.12
C PRO A 172 16.60 4.34 -0.88
N CYS A 173 17.72 4.52 -0.19
CA CYS A 173 18.92 5.16 -0.71
C CYS A 173 19.69 4.24 -1.66
N VAL A 174 19.71 4.58 -2.96
CA VAL A 174 20.39 3.78 -4.00
C VAL A 174 21.92 3.81 -3.96
N SER A 175 22.55 4.64 -3.12
CA SER A 175 24.00 4.60 -2.92
C SER A 175 24.45 3.80 -1.70
N CYS A 176 23.55 3.47 -0.76
CA CYS A 176 23.95 2.95 0.56
C CYS A 176 23.54 1.51 0.84
N GLY A 177 22.68 0.89 0.03
CA GLY A 177 22.30 -0.52 0.22
C GLY A 177 21.62 -0.81 1.57
N VAL A 178 21.02 0.19 2.22
CA VAL A 178 20.26 0.00 3.46
C VAL A 178 18.78 -0.11 3.11
N TYR A 179 18.26 -1.32 3.24
CA TYR A 179 16.84 -1.62 3.30
C TYR A 179 16.41 -1.42 4.76
N PHE A 180 15.39 -0.59 5.00
CA PHE A 180 14.64 -0.60 6.27
C PHE A 180 13.37 -1.42 6.08
#